data_AF-A0A417F3N3-F1
#
_entry.id   AF-A0A417F3N3-F1
#
_cell.length_a   1.000
_cell.length_b   1.000
_cell.length_c   1.000
_cell.angle_alpha   90.00
_cell.angle_beta   90.00
_cell.angle_gamma   90.00
#
_symmetry.space_group_name_H-M   'P 1'
#
loop_
_entity.id
_entity.type
_entity.pdbx_description
1 polymer ?
#
loop_
_entity_poly.entity_id
_entity_poly.type
_entity_poly.pdbx_seq_one_letter_code
_entity_poly.pdbx_strand_id
1 'polypeptide(L)' 'MAAQVKCITLSARDLAELLGISRSAAYALFHREDFPTLKIGRRLLVTHDALMQWLKEDAAKKSA' A
#
# COMPACT_ATOMS: atom_id res chain seq x y z
N MET A 1 -17.22 -9.77 -1.26
CA MET A 1 -16.39 -10.61 -0.38
C MET A 1 -15.49 -9.67 0.41
N ALA A 2 -15.87 -9.29 1.64
CA ALA A 2 -15.14 -8.28 2.41
C ALA A 2 -13.78 -8.86 2.84
N ALA A 3 -12.70 -8.23 2.38
CA ALA A 3 -11.36 -8.53 2.84
C ALA A 3 -11.28 -8.20 4.33
N GLN A 4 -11.44 -9.22 5.18
CA GLN A 4 -11.11 -9.12 6.60
C GLN A 4 -9.60 -8.88 6.69
N VAL A 5 -9.21 -7.64 6.97
CA VAL A 5 -7.82 -7.26 7.24
C VAL A 5 -7.43 -7.84 8.60
N LYS A 6 -7.08 -9.13 8.60
CA LYS A 6 -6.62 -9.86 9.79
C LYS A 6 -5.12 -9.69 10.05
N CYS A 7 -4.37 -9.19 9.06
CA CYS A 7 -2.93 -9.02 9.14
C CYS A 7 -2.57 -7.53 9.15
N ILE A 8 -1.68 -7.16 10.07
CA ILE A 8 -1.17 -5.78 10.24
C ILE A 8 -0.37 -5.32 9.00
N THR A 9 0.13 -6.27 8.21
CA THR A 9 0.96 -6.04 7.02
C THR A 9 0.29 -6.58 5.75
N LEU A 10 0.40 -5.83 4.67
CA LEU A 10 -0.12 -6.08 3.34
C LEU A 10 1.07 -6.23 2.37
N SER A 11 1.04 -7.24 1.50
CA SER A 11 2.01 -7.36 0.41
C SER A 11 1.56 -6.57 -0.82
N ALA A 12 2.42 -6.45 -1.84
CA ALA A 12 2.06 -5.80 -3.10
C ALA A 12 0.85 -6.44 -3.80
N ARG A 13 0.63 -7.74 -3.57
CA ARG A 13 -0.56 -8.42 -4.07
C ARG A 13 -1.80 -7.99 -3.29
N ASP A 14 -1.74 -8.02 -1.97
CA ASP A 14 -2.87 -7.61 -1.12
C ASP A 14 -3.23 -6.15 -1.38
N LEU A 15 -2.22 -5.29 -1.55
CA LEU A 15 -2.41 -3.88 -1.89
C LEU A 15 -3.12 -3.70 -3.24
N ALA A 16 -2.73 -4.47 -4.25
CA ALA A 16 -3.35 -4.44 -5.58
C ALA A 16 -4.84 -4.84 -5.51
N GLU A 17 -5.14 -5.91 -4.77
CA GLU A 17 -6.51 -6.39 -4.58
C GLU A 17 -7.34 -5.42 -3.73
N LEU A 18 -6.76 -4.83 -2.68
CA LEU A 18 -7.42 -3.89 -1.77
C LEU A 18 -7.74 -2.55 -2.45
N LEU A 19 -6.80 -2.00 -3.21
CA LEU A 19 -6.97 -0.72 -3.93
C LEU A 19 -7.66 -0.89 -5.29
N GLY A 20 -7.85 -2.13 -5.76
CA GLY A 20 -8.38 -2.40 -7.10
C GLY A 20 -7.45 -1.97 -8.24
N ILE A 21 -6.14 -1.89 -7.98
CA ILE A 21 -5.13 -1.45 -8.96
C ILE A 21 -4.37 -2.65 -9.53
N SER A 22 -3.69 -2.46 -10.66
CA SER A 22 -2.82 -3.50 -11.21
C SER A 22 -1.61 -3.77 -10.31
N ARG A 23 -1.10 -5.02 -10.29
CA ARG A 23 0.13 -5.41 -9.58
C ARG A 23 1.32 -4.48 -9.89
N SER A 24 1.43 -4.04 -11.15
CA SER A 24 2.46 -3.10 -11.61
C SER A 24 2.35 -1.74 -10.90
N ALA A 25 1.13 -1.23 -10.74
CA ALA A 25 0.87 0.02 -10.03
C ALA A 25 1.18 -0.14 -8.52
N ALA A 26 0.82 -1.28 -7.93
CA ALA A 26 1.21 -1.59 -6.56
C ALA A 26 2.74 -1.62 -6.39
N TYR A 27 3.48 -2.31 -7.27
CA TYR A 27 4.95 -2.28 -7.25
C TYR A 27 5.50 -0.86 -7.44
N ALA A 28 4.92 -0.06 -8.34
CA ALA A 28 5.33 1.34 -8.52
C ALA A 28 5.18 2.15 -7.23
N LEU A 29 4.14 1.90 -6.42
CA LEU A 29 3.99 2.50 -5.10
C LEU A 29 5.11 2.08 -4.15
N PHE A 30 5.48 0.79 -4.10
CA PHE A 30 6.60 0.32 -3.27
C PHE A 30 7.96 0.92 -3.65
N HIS A 31 8.12 1.38 -4.89
CA HIS A 31 9.33 2.06 -5.34
C HIS A 31 9.30 3.58 -5.14
N ARG A 32 8.18 4.16 -4.69
CA ARG A 32 8.12 5.59 -4.35
C ARG A 32 8.79 5.83 -3.00
N GLU A 33 9.58 6.90 -2.96
CA GLU A 33 10.28 7.35 -1.76
C GLU A 33 9.30 7.84 -0.68
N ASP A 34 8.16 8.39 -1.10
CA ASP A 34 7.07 8.84 -0.21
C ASP A 34 6.17 7.69 0.29
N PHE A 35 6.33 6.46 -0.21
CA PHE A 35 5.45 5.36 0.16
C PHE A 35 6.02 4.61 1.36
N PRO A 36 5.21 4.31 2.41
CA PRO A 36 5.68 3.67 3.64
C PRO A 36 5.99 2.18 3.42
N THR A 37 7.05 1.89 2.69
CA THR A 37 7.51 0.55 2.35
C THR A 37 8.30 -0.06 3.50
N LEU A 38 7.80 -1.15 4.06
CA LEU A 38 8.51 -2.01 5.00
C LEU A 38 9.21 -3.13 4.25
N LYS A 39 10.54 -3.11 4.29
CA LYS A 39 11.37 -4.18 3.73
C LYS A 39 11.73 -5.17 4.84
N ILE A 40 11.05 -6.31 4.87
CA ILE A 40 11.36 -7.42 5.78
C ILE A 40 12.12 -8.49 5.00
N GLY A 41 13.44 -8.51 5.17
CA GLY A 41 14.35 -9.37 4.41
C GLY A 41 14.29 -9.06 2.91
N ARG A 42 13.76 -10.00 2.12
CA ARG A 42 13.56 -9.87 0.66
C ARG A 42 12.13 -9.47 0.26
N ARG A 43 11.22 -9.32 1.23
CA ARG A 43 9.80 -8.99 0.97
C ARG A 43 9.55 -7.50 1.18
N LEU A 44 8.78 -6.92 0.28
CA LEU A 44 8.23 -5.57 0.39
C LEU A 44 6.80 -5.68 0.91
N LEU A 45 6.56 -5.06 2.05
CA LEU A 45 5.30 -5.08 2.79
C LEU A 45 4.94 -3.64 3.15
N VAL A 46 3.67 -3.37 3.43
CA VAL A 46 3.21 -2.09 3.96
C VAL A 46 2.25 -2.36 5.09
N THR A 47 2.30 -1.58 6.17
CA THR A 47 1.32 -1.70 7.24
C THR A 47 0.01 -1.06 6.83
N HIS A 48 -1.11 -1.64 7.26
CA HIS A 48 -2.43 -1.06 7.01
C HIS A 48 -2.53 0.39 7.52
N ASP A 49 -1.97 0.65 8.70
CA ASP A 49 -1.96 1.98 9.31
C ASP A 49 -1.20 3.01 8.44
N ALA A 50 0.03 2.69 8.05
CA ALA A 50 0.83 3.60 7.23
C ALA A 50 0.24 3.77 5.83
N LEU A 51 -0.34 2.72 5.23
CA LEU A 51 -1.08 2.83 3.97
C LEU A 51 -2.24 3.81 4.11
N MET A 52 -3.02 3.73 5.18
CA MET A 52 -4.18 4.59 5.37
C MET A 52 -3.79 6.05 5.62
N GLN A 53 -2.68 6.29 6.33
CA GLN A 53 -2.10 7.62 6.47
C GLN A 53 -1.64 8.17 5.12
N TRP A 54 -0.86 7.38 4.36
CA TRP A 54 -0.39 7.76 3.03
C TRP A 54 -1.55 8.04 2.06
N LEU A 55 -2.62 7.24 2.06
CA LEU A 55 -3.80 7.49 1.22
C LEU A 55 -4.46 8.83 1.53
N LYS A 56 -4.54 9.22 2.80
CA LYS A 56 -5.07 10.53 3.20
C LYS A 56 -4.18 11.66 2.68
N GLU A 57 -2.86 11.50 2.75
CA GLU A 57 -1.90 12.49 2.27
C GLU A 57 -1.87 12.59 0.74
N ASP A 58 -1.89 11.46 0.02
CA ASP A 58 -1.89 11.43 -1.45
C ASP A 58 -3.22 11.96 -2.01
N ALA A 59 -4.36 11.63 -1.38
CA ALA A 59 -5.66 12.22 -1.73
C ALA A 59 -5.69 13.75 -1.51
N ALA A 60 -5.03 14.25 -0.46
CA ALA A 60 -4.90 15.68 -0.21
C ALA A 60 -3.98 16.37 -1.25
N LYS A 61 -2.87 15.73 -1.65
CA LYS A 61 -1.95 16.25 -2.67
C LYS A 61 -2.55 16.28 -4.07
N LYS A 62 -3.44 15.35 -4.42
CA LYS A 62 -4.03 15.26 -5.76
C LYS A 62 -5.20 16.23 -6.00
N SER A 63 -5.67 16.91 -4.95
CA SER A 63 -6.82 17.81 -4.97
C SER A 63 -6.44 19.30 -4.96
N ALA A 64 -5.15 19.64 -5.11
CA ALA A 64 -4.63 21.00 -5.13
C ALA A 64 -4.14 21.40 -6.52
#